data_AF-A0A1W9U3P5-F1
#
_entry.id   AF-A0A1W9U3P5-F1
#
_cell.length_a   1.000
_cell.length_b   1.000
_cell.length_c   1.000
_cell.angle_alpha   90.00
_cell.angle_beta   90.00
_cell.angle_gamma   90.00
#
_symmetry.space_group_name_H-M   'P 1'
#
loop_
_entity.id
_entity.type
_entity.pdbx_description
1 polymer ?
#
loop_
_entity_poly.entity_id
_entity_poly.type
_entity_poly.pdbx_seq_one_letter_code
_entity_poly.pdbx_strand_id
1 'polypeptide(L)'
;MGKKISNMNILFNLKSVAVIGASENEAKLGFHVMKSLTKGGFPGKIIPINPGSKEIMGLKTFPSIAELSYDIDLAIIVLPAKMVPAIFEECLTKGVKGIVLITAGFKEIDDPRGAELHQQLSKIVNKPHVPVMALIPLV
;
A
#
# COMPACT_ATOMS: atom_id res chain seq x y z
N MET A 1 -3.72 -14.76 26.51
CA MET A 1 -4.79 -14.35 25.57
C MET A 1 -4.37 -13.04 24.91
N GLY A 2 -4.08 -13.06 23.61
CA GLY A 2 -3.28 -12.04 22.92
C GLY A 2 -3.92 -10.67 22.79
N LYS A 3 -3.19 -9.63 23.21
CA LYS A 3 -3.41 -8.24 22.79
C LYS A 3 -3.09 -8.13 21.29
N LYS A 4 -4.10 -8.24 20.43
CA LYS A 4 -4.05 -7.79 19.03
C LYS A 4 -5.22 -6.81 18.86
N ILE A 5 -4.98 -5.72 18.11
CA ILE A 5 -5.77 -4.46 18.04
C ILE A 5 -5.28 -3.42 19.06
N SER A 6 -4.13 -2.81 18.76
CA SER A 6 -3.70 -1.55 19.37
C SER A 6 -3.62 -0.48 18.27
N ASN A 7 -4.53 0.51 18.34
CA ASN A 7 -4.57 1.77 17.61
C ASN A 7 -4.86 1.77 16.09
N MET A 8 -6.04 1.27 15.69
CA MET A 8 -6.64 1.65 14.40
C MET A 8 -7.03 3.14 14.31
N ASN A 9 -6.97 3.88 15.43
CA ASN A 9 -7.23 5.34 15.47
C ASN A 9 -6.39 6.14 14.46
N ILE A 10 -5.21 5.64 14.08
CA ILE A 10 -4.36 6.25 13.04
C ILE A 10 -5.10 6.32 11.69
N LEU A 11 -5.94 5.33 11.36
CA LEU A 11 -6.66 5.28 10.09
C LEU A 11 -7.79 6.32 9.97
N PHE A 12 -8.25 6.88 11.09
CA PHE A 12 -9.37 7.83 11.11
C PHE A 12 -8.95 9.30 11.08
N ASN A 13 -7.64 9.59 11.19
CA ASN A 13 -7.11 10.97 11.14
C ASN A 13 -5.86 11.06 10.25
N LEU A 14 -5.93 10.42 9.08
CA LEU A 14 -4.85 10.38 8.10
C LEU A 14 -4.68 11.77 7.46
N LYS A 15 -3.46 12.30 7.51
CA LYS A 15 -3.03 13.53 6.85
C LYS A 15 -2.34 13.27 5.52
N SER A 16 -1.83 12.06 5.29
CA SER A 16 -1.18 11.69 4.03
C SER A 16 -1.42 10.23 3.62
N VAL A 17 -1.66 10.01 2.33
CA VAL A 17 -1.83 8.68 1.73
C VAL A 17 -0.93 8.56 0.50
N ALA A 18 -0.03 7.58 0.49
CA ALA A 18 0.72 7.19 -0.69
C ALA A 18 0.01 6.04 -1.43
N VAL A 19 -0.18 6.19 -2.74
CA VAL A 19 -0.80 5.14 -3.59
C VAL A 19 0.28 4.53 -4.48
N ILE A 20 0.71 3.32 -4.11
CA ILE A 20 1.77 2.60 -4.81
C ILE A 20 1.16 1.71 -5.89
N GLY A 21 1.53 1.99 -7.14
CA GLY A 21 0.83 1.47 -8.31
C GLY A 21 -0.27 2.40 -8.82
N ALA A 22 -0.22 3.69 -8.46
CA ALA A 22 -1.11 4.72 -9.01
C ALA A 22 -1.07 4.73 -10.54
N SER A 23 -2.19 5.00 -11.21
CA SER A 23 -2.25 5.04 -12.67
C SER A 23 -3.37 5.96 -13.17
N GLU A 24 -3.22 6.48 -14.38
CA GLU A 24 -4.30 7.15 -15.14
C GLU A 24 -5.05 6.18 -16.07
N ASN A 25 -4.58 4.94 -16.20
CA ASN A 25 -5.23 3.94 -17.04
C ASN A 25 -6.47 3.37 -16.31
N GLU A 26 -7.65 3.63 -16.86
CA GLU A 26 -8.93 3.22 -16.26
C GLU A 26 -9.10 1.70 -16.09
N ALA A 27 -8.33 0.89 -16.83
CA ALA A 27 -8.35 -0.56 -16.68
C ALA A 27 -7.55 -1.06 -15.46
N LYS A 28 -6.78 -0.19 -14.77
CA LYS A 28 -5.94 -0.58 -13.64
C LYS A 28 -6.59 -0.20 -12.31
N LEU A 29 -6.50 -1.09 -11.32
CA LEU A 29 -7.00 -0.82 -9.96
C LEU A 29 -6.42 0.46 -9.34
N GLY A 30 -5.16 0.78 -9.61
CA GLY A 30 -4.52 2.01 -9.16
C GLY A 30 -5.25 3.28 -9.61
N PHE A 31 -5.89 3.27 -10.80
CA PHE A 31 -6.73 4.38 -11.24
C PHE A 31 -7.97 4.53 -10.37
N HIS A 32 -8.66 3.44 -10.06
CA HIS A 32 -9.85 3.48 -9.22
C HIS A 32 -9.54 3.94 -7.79
N VAL A 33 -8.41 3.52 -7.22
CA VAL A 33 -7.95 4.02 -5.91
C VAL A 33 -7.69 5.53 -5.95
N MET A 34 -6.94 5.99 -6.95
CA MET A 34 -6.66 7.42 -7.13
C MET A 34 -7.95 8.23 -7.33
N LYS A 35 -8.88 7.73 -8.16
CA LYS A 35 -10.18 8.36 -8.43
C LYS A 35 -11.03 8.44 -7.16
N SER A 36 -11.06 7.38 -6.35
CA SER A 36 -11.79 7.36 -5.08
C SER A 36 -11.26 8.38 -4.09
N LEU A 37 -9.93 8.49 -3.94
CA LEU A 37 -9.33 9.46 -3.02
C LEU A 37 -9.53 10.91 -3.48
N THR A 38 -9.30 11.18 -4.77
CA THR A 38 -9.38 12.52 -5.34
C THR A 38 -10.82 13.00 -5.46
N LYS A 39 -11.72 12.21 -6.07
CA LYS A 39 -13.13 12.58 -6.26
C LYS A 39 -13.97 12.40 -4.99
N GLY A 40 -13.56 11.50 -4.09
CA GLY A 40 -14.18 11.31 -2.78
C GLY A 40 -13.81 12.41 -1.77
N GLY A 41 -12.92 13.34 -2.13
CA GLY A 41 -12.58 14.49 -1.30
C GLY A 41 -11.77 14.13 -0.05
N PHE A 42 -10.84 13.18 -0.16
CA PHE A 42 -9.92 12.89 0.95
C PHE A 42 -9.21 14.20 1.37
N PRO A 43 -9.35 14.62 2.66
CA PRO A 43 -8.91 15.95 3.08
C PRO A 43 -7.39 16.06 3.26
N GLY A 44 -6.68 14.93 3.31
CA GLY A 44 -5.23 14.88 3.42
C GLY A 44 -4.51 14.93 2.07
N LYS A 45 -3.19 14.87 2.13
CA LYS A 45 -2.32 14.83 0.95
C LYS A 45 -2.39 13.46 0.27
N ILE A 46 -2.63 13.45 -1.03
CA ILE A 46 -2.55 12.25 -1.87
C ILE A 46 -1.21 12.25 -2.61
N ILE A 47 -0.44 11.17 -2.50
CA ILE A 47 0.88 11.03 -3.11
C ILE A 47 0.86 9.82 -4.06
N PRO A 48 0.77 10.03 -5.38
CA PRO A 48 0.90 8.95 -6.36
C PRO A 48 2.35 8.44 -6.42
N ILE A 49 2.54 7.13 -6.36
CA ILE A 49 3.84 6.47 -6.57
C ILE A 49 3.77 5.61 -7.84
N ASN A 50 4.49 6.04 -8.87
CA ASN A 50 4.61 5.37 -10.17
C ASN A 50 5.90 5.84 -10.89
N PRO A 51 6.86 4.95 -11.20
CA PRO A 51 8.11 5.32 -11.87
C PRO A 51 7.97 5.73 -13.34
N GLY A 52 6.85 5.38 -13.98
CA GLY A 52 6.59 5.62 -15.40
C GLY A 52 5.79 6.89 -15.71
N SER A 53 5.27 7.61 -14.71
CA SER A 53 4.57 8.88 -14.93
C SER A 53 5.10 9.99 -14.02
N LYS A 54 5.14 11.22 -14.55
CA LYS A 54 5.51 12.42 -13.77
C LYS A 54 4.32 13.04 -13.04
N GLU A 55 3.11 12.79 -13.54
CA GLU A 55 1.87 13.34 -13.02
C GLU A 55 0.73 12.32 -13.16
N ILE A 56 -0.16 12.27 -12.18
CA ILE A 56 -1.38 11.44 -12.20
C ILE A 56 -2.51 12.27 -11.61
N MET A 57 -3.58 12.53 -12.37
CA MET A 57 -4.74 13.31 -11.93
C MET A 57 -4.36 14.72 -11.41
N GLY A 58 -3.42 15.40 -12.06
CA GLY A 58 -2.95 16.72 -11.65
C GLY A 58 -2.04 16.72 -10.41
N LEU A 59 -1.68 15.54 -9.89
CA LEU A 59 -0.80 15.39 -8.74
C LEU A 59 0.59 14.94 -9.19
N LYS A 60 1.62 15.59 -8.64
CA LYS A 60 3.01 15.18 -8.84
C LYS A 60 3.23 13.75 -8.36
N THR A 61 3.80 12.93 -9.23
CA THR A 61 4.11 11.53 -8.95
C THR A 61 5.57 11.37 -8.54
N PHE A 62 5.85 10.33 -7.75
CA PHE A 62 7.21 9.93 -7.37
C PHE A 62 7.48 8.49 -7.82
N PRO A 63 8.71 8.12 -8.18
CA PRO A 63 9.03 6.77 -8.64
C PRO A 63 9.05 5.74 -7.51
N SER A 64 9.40 6.14 -6.28
CA SER A 64 9.36 5.31 -5.08
C SER A 64 8.94 6.14 -3.86
N ILE A 65 8.35 5.47 -2.87
CA ILE A 65 8.02 6.06 -1.58
C ILE A 65 9.29 6.48 -0.80
N ALA A 66 10.44 5.86 -1.11
CA ALA A 66 11.73 6.17 -0.50
C ALA A 66 12.25 7.57 -0.85
N GLU A 67 11.82 8.16 -1.98
CA GLU A 67 12.25 9.51 -2.38
C GLU A 67 11.56 10.64 -1.61
N LEU A 68 10.53 10.31 -0.83
CA LEU A 68 9.79 11.31 -0.08
C LEU A 68 10.63 11.74 1.13
N SER A 69 10.78 13.04 1.34
CA SER A 69 11.50 13.61 2.50
C SER A 69 10.63 13.78 3.75
N TYR A 70 9.34 13.45 3.67
CA TYR A 70 8.35 13.64 4.74
C TYR A 70 7.62 12.33 5.07
N ASP A 71 6.97 12.30 6.23
CA ASP A 71 6.28 11.12 6.74
C ASP A 71 4.98 10.82 5.99
N ILE A 72 4.64 9.54 5.93
CA ILE A 72 3.43 9.02 5.29
C ILE A 72 2.59 8.27 6.32
N ASP A 73 1.34 8.67 6.48
CA ASP A 73 0.45 7.99 7.43
C ASP A 73 -0.02 6.64 6.89
N LEU A 74 -0.41 6.57 5.62
CA LEU A 74 -0.88 5.33 4.99
C LEU A 74 -0.24 5.06 3.64
N ALA A 75 0.21 3.82 3.42
CA ALA A 75 0.54 3.32 2.09
C ALA A 75 -0.56 2.37 1.58
N ILE A 76 -1.12 2.65 0.41
CA ILE A 76 -2.02 1.75 -0.31
C ILE A 76 -1.24 1.07 -1.43
N ILE A 77 -1.10 -0.25 -1.37
CA ILE A 77 -0.32 -1.04 -2.35
C ILE A 77 -1.27 -1.73 -3.33
N VAL A 78 -1.09 -1.44 -4.61
CA VAL A 78 -1.94 -1.90 -5.73
C VAL A 78 -1.07 -2.38 -6.91
N LEU A 79 -0.11 -3.25 -6.62
CA LEU A 79 0.86 -3.79 -7.58
C LEU A 79 0.72 -5.31 -7.74
N PRO A 80 1.26 -5.94 -8.80
CA PRO A 80 1.29 -7.40 -8.91
C PRO A 80 1.96 -8.07 -7.69
N ALA A 81 1.44 -9.22 -7.24
CA ALA A 81 1.88 -9.92 -6.02
C ALA A 81 3.40 -10.09 -5.91
N LYS A 82 4.08 -10.38 -7.03
CA LYS A 82 5.55 -10.53 -7.10
C LYS A 82 6.35 -9.29 -6.65
N MET A 83 5.76 -8.11 -6.73
CA MET A 83 6.43 -6.85 -6.35
C MET A 83 6.16 -6.48 -4.89
N VAL A 84 5.15 -7.08 -4.27
CA VAL A 84 4.67 -6.67 -2.94
C VAL A 84 5.74 -6.83 -1.87
N PRO A 85 6.53 -7.93 -1.77
CA PRO A 85 7.53 -8.06 -0.70
C PRO A 85 8.52 -6.89 -0.65
N ALA A 86 9.11 -6.53 -1.79
CA ALA A 86 10.07 -5.42 -1.87
C ALA A 86 9.42 -4.07 -1.51
N ILE A 87 8.23 -3.81 -2.05
CA ILE A 87 7.48 -2.57 -1.77
C ILE A 87 7.06 -2.48 -0.31
N PHE A 88 6.73 -3.63 0.30
CA PHE A 88 6.39 -3.69 1.71
C PHE A 88 7.60 -3.32 2.58
N GLU A 89 8.78 -3.85 2.26
CA GLU A 89 10.03 -3.47 2.95
C GLU A 89 10.37 -1.99 2.78
N GLU A 90 10.15 -1.40 1.59
CA GLU A 90 10.30 0.04 1.37
C GLU A 90 9.34 0.84 2.26
N CYS A 91 8.08 0.43 2.37
CA CYS A 91 7.09 1.08 3.25
C CYS A 91 7.50 1.00 4.73
N LEU A 92 8.00 -0.15 5.17
CA LEU A 92 8.49 -0.33 6.54
C LEU A 92 9.70 0.54 6.83
N THR A 93 10.67 0.57 5.91
CA THR A 93 11.87 1.41 6.01
C THR A 93 11.52 2.90 6.03
N LYS A 94 10.52 3.29 5.23
CA LYS A 94 9.98 4.65 5.21
C LYS A 94 9.26 5.02 6.51
N GLY A 95 8.89 4.05 7.34
CA GLY A 95 8.20 4.27 8.60
C GLY A 95 6.73 4.63 8.44
N VAL A 96 6.05 4.08 7.43
CA VAL A 96 4.61 4.35 7.25
C VAL A 96 3.81 3.87 8.46
N LYS A 97 2.80 4.64 8.86
CA LYS A 97 2.02 4.34 10.08
C LYS A 97 0.97 3.25 9.85
N GLY A 98 0.66 2.91 8.60
CA GLY A 98 -0.24 1.83 8.24
C GLY A 98 -0.10 1.43 6.78
N ILE A 99 -0.49 0.20 6.47
CA ILE A 99 -0.48 -0.34 5.11
C ILE A 99 -1.85 -0.95 4.78
N VAL A 100 -2.40 -0.57 3.63
CA VAL A 100 -3.54 -1.25 2.99
C VAL A 100 -3.03 -1.98 1.75
N LEU A 101 -3.13 -3.31 1.74
CA LEU A 101 -2.77 -4.13 0.59
C LEU A 101 -4.03 -4.58 -0.16
N ILE A 102 -4.22 -4.04 -1.36
CA ILE A 102 -5.37 -4.37 -2.23
C ILE A 102 -5.02 -5.51 -3.20
N THR A 103 -3.74 -5.74 -3.47
CA THR A 103 -3.27 -6.76 -4.40
C THR A 103 -3.84 -8.16 -4.13
N ALA A 104 -4.54 -8.71 -5.13
CA ALA A 104 -4.92 -10.12 -5.22
C ALA A 104 -3.84 -10.97 -5.93
N GLY A 105 -4.02 -12.30 -5.97
CA GLY A 105 -3.09 -13.21 -6.68
C GLY A 105 -1.96 -13.76 -5.82
N PHE A 106 -2.18 -13.87 -4.51
CA PHE A 106 -1.38 -14.68 -3.62
C PHE A 106 -1.95 -16.12 -3.57
N LYS A 107 -2.18 -16.69 -2.38
CA LYS A 107 -2.65 -18.06 -2.15
C LYS A 107 -4.07 -18.36 -2.66
N GLU A 108 -4.76 -17.37 -3.23
CA GLU A 108 -6.11 -17.50 -3.79
C GLU A 108 -6.11 -18.10 -5.21
N ILE A 109 -4.94 -18.19 -5.84
CA ILE A 109 -4.73 -18.88 -7.11
C ILE A 109 -3.96 -20.17 -6.76
N ASP A 110 -4.38 -21.33 -7.30
CA ASP A 110 -3.68 -22.61 -7.22
C ASP A 110 -2.33 -22.58 -7.98
N ASP A 111 -1.45 -21.68 -7.55
CA ASP A 111 -0.11 -21.46 -8.06
C ASP A 111 0.87 -21.62 -6.89
N PRO A 112 1.82 -22.58 -6.94
CA PRO A 112 2.85 -22.76 -5.91
C PRO A 112 3.61 -21.47 -5.58
N ARG A 113 3.79 -20.57 -6.57
CA ARG A 113 4.47 -19.27 -6.41
C ARG A 113 3.67 -18.32 -5.50
N GLY A 114 2.34 -18.44 -5.48
CA GLY A 114 1.46 -17.66 -4.61
C GLY A 114 1.66 -18.01 -3.13
N ALA A 115 1.91 -19.29 -2.82
CA ALA A 115 2.18 -19.75 -1.46
C ALA A 115 3.55 -19.28 -0.93
N GLU A 116 4.59 -19.28 -1.76
CA GLU A 116 5.91 -18.74 -1.39
C GLU A 116 5.87 -17.24 -1.13
N LEU A 117 5.23 -16.46 -2.02
CA LEU A 117 5.05 -15.02 -1.84
C LEU A 117 4.26 -14.71 -0.56
N HIS A 118 3.23 -15.51 -0.27
CA HIS A 118 2.47 -15.38 0.96
C HIS A 118 3.33 -15.65 2.20
N GLN A 119 4.18 -16.68 2.17
CA GLN A 119 5.08 -17.00 3.28
C GLN A 119 6.14 -15.90 3.49
N GLN A 120 6.69 -15.34 2.41
CA GLN A 120 7.61 -14.20 2.48
C GLN A 120 6.93 -12.98 3.11
N LEU A 121 5.75 -12.63 2.62
CA LEU A 121 4.99 -11.48 3.14
C LEU A 121 4.59 -11.68 4.60
N SER A 122 4.17 -12.89 5.00
CA SER A 122 3.84 -13.22 6.39
C SER A 122 5.06 -13.06 7.32
N LYS A 123 6.27 -13.42 6.86
CA LYS A 123 7.51 -13.20 7.62
C LYS A 123 7.83 -11.71 7.77
N ILE A 124 7.50 -10.89 6.77
CA ILE A 124 7.73 -9.44 6.82
C ILE A 124 6.70 -8.78 7.74
N VAL A 125 5.42 -9.13 7.64
CA VAL A 125 4.31 -8.57 8.45
C VAL A 125 4.47 -8.89 9.94
N ASN A 126 5.04 -10.05 10.30
CA ASN A 126 5.24 -10.43 11.70
C ASN A 126 6.45 -9.76 12.39
N LYS A 127 7.29 -9.00 11.66
CA LYS A 127 8.48 -8.33 12.21
C LYS A 127 8.20 -6.95 12.83
N PRO A 128 7.34 -6.08 12.27
CA PRO A 128 7.09 -4.73 12.80
C PRO A 128 5.71 -4.56 13.46
N HIS A 129 5.57 -3.52 14.28
CA HIS A 129 4.31 -3.12 14.94
C HIS A 129 3.40 -2.25 14.05
N VAL A 130 3.59 -2.26 12.74
CA VAL A 130 2.79 -1.44 11.81
C VAL A 130 1.44 -2.11 11.57
N PRO A 131 0.30 -1.42 11.77
CA PRO A 131 -1.02 -1.94 11.40
C PRO A 131 -1.10 -2.25 9.90
N VAL A 132 -1.51 -3.46 9.56
CA VAL A 132 -1.70 -3.92 8.18
C VAL A 132 -3.15 -4.35 7.99
N MET A 133 -3.80 -3.80 6.97
CA MET A 133 -5.08 -4.25 6.46
C MET A 133 -4.85 -4.85 5.08
N ALA A 134 -5.21 -6.11 4.90
CA ALA A 134 -5.07 -6.81 3.62
C ALA A 134 -6.36 -7.56 3.30
N LEU A 135 -6.65 -7.71 2.00
CA LEU A 135 -7.78 -8.52 1.54
C LEU A 135 -7.59 -10.02 1.80
N ILE A 136 -6.33 -10.45 1.95
CA ILE A 136 -5.97 -11.83 2.28
C ILE A 136 -5.52 -11.94 3.75
N PRO A 137 -5.79 -13.07 4.45
CA PRO A 137 -5.31 -13.28 5.81
C PRO A 137 -3.78 -13.43 5.79
N LEU A 138 -3.04 -12.40 6.19
CA LEU A 138 -1.56 -12.42 6.25
C LEU A 138 -1.01 -12.89 7.61
N VAL A 139 -1.89 -13.32 8.52
CA VAL A 139 -1.60 -13.66 9.93
C VAL A 139 -2.27 -14.96 10.36
#